data_AF-A0A9N8EDC7-F1
#
_entry.id   AF-A0A9N8EDC7-F1
#
_cell.length_a   1.000
_cell.length_b   1.000
_cell.length_c   1.000
_cell.angle_alpha   90.00
_cell.angle_beta   90.00
_cell.angle_gamma   90.00
#
_symmetry.space_group_name_H-M   'P 1'
#
loop_
_entity.id
_entity.type
_entity.pdbx_description
1 polymer ?
#
loop_
_entity_poly.entity_id
_entity_poly.type
_entity_poly.pdbx_seq_one_letter_code
_entity_poly.pdbx_strand_id
1 'polypeptide(L)'
;MAVLHRYLSFYYLALHVVLIDLWLEEALCFADLSRYDKGSARSTTRVAKAPITPLRERTNDDATIFDLDYRGANEFIDAHYGKADLAWQNKDNSASYFEASTCAKAEQVWNARKGVRISDDQPLQPPSLDGNGFFLVPHPTQVKDFTDFSQVQEVYLPELEAILQEQFDITSDSHHVLFWNPVLRGQAMQSSQDRVFDEATQTIQASAISTTANMVHIDTDIGAHETPESFLKIMYKNRVTTTPGTQEEPSLSQLTDAIAHGQRFVILNFWRNGDSNNPIIQTMPLGLFVPHYDPNSMDAFPTAQPCRDQSRWYYYPNMTYQETLVFKQYDRDASYVSDIWHSALRNQQPQQRAVPPRLSFDIRALVVSKTETVAPERDRYSHHRVRPIMDFSQSQVFCQEQDKRQTERDTTKP
;
A
#
# COMPACT_ATOMS: atom_id res chain seq x y z
N MET A 1 3.73 -2.09 57.03
CA MET A 1 3.06 -3.41 57.02
C MET A 1 1.57 -3.15 57.18
N ALA A 2 0.73 -3.75 56.31
CA ALA A 2 -0.73 -3.56 56.17
C ALA A 2 -1.19 -2.41 55.24
N VAL A 3 -1.18 -2.73 53.94
CA VAL A 3 -2.33 -2.82 53.00
C VAL A 3 -3.59 -1.95 53.25
N LEU A 4 -4.12 -1.43 52.13
CA LEU A 4 -5.53 -1.26 51.70
C LEU A 4 -6.07 0.18 51.50
N HIS A 5 -6.17 0.52 50.20
CA HIS A 5 -7.37 0.97 49.46
C HIS A 5 -8.00 2.37 49.63
N ARG A 6 -8.25 2.97 48.44
CA ARG A 6 -9.40 3.78 47.98
C ARG A 6 -9.49 5.26 48.39
N TYR A 7 -9.33 6.14 47.40
CA TYR A 7 -10.19 7.30 47.09
C TYR A 7 -10.07 7.56 45.58
N LEU A 8 -11.05 7.28 44.71
CA LEU A 8 -12.31 7.99 44.40
C LEU A 8 -12.15 9.43 43.87
N SER A 9 -12.52 9.57 42.59
CA SER A 9 -13.44 10.59 42.04
C SER A 9 -12.93 11.93 41.49
N PHE A 10 -13.19 12.11 40.19
CA PHE A 10 -13.95 13.21 39.56
C PHE A 10 -13.75 14.66 40.05
N TYR A 11 -13.18 15.51 39.18
CA TYR A 11 -13.49 16.95 39.01
C TYR A 11 -13.11 17.33 37.56
N TYR A 12 -14.04 17.44 36.60
CA TYR A 12 -14.85 18.62 36.21
C TYR A 12 -14.06 19.91 35.90
N LEU A 13 -13.91 20.17 34.58
CA LEU A 13 -14.47 21.28 33.79
C LEU A 13 -14.12 22.75 34.08
N ALA A 14 -14.01 23.48 32.95
CA ALA A 14 -14.34 24.90 32.70
C ALA A 14 -13.12 25.84 32.51
N LEU A 15 -12.82 26.22 31.25
CA LEU A 15 -13.40 27.32 30.44
C LEU A 15 -12.61 28.62 30.65
N HIS A 16 -12.24 29.32 29.56
CA HIS A 16 -12.54 30.75 29.37
C HIS A 16 -12.59 31.08 27.87
N VAL A 17 -13.56 31.93 27.56
CA VAL A 17 -14.21 32.30 26.30
C VAL A 17 -13.79 33.74 25.93
N VAL A 18 -13.91 34.17 24.67
CA VAL A 18 -14.73 35.34 24.23
C VAL A 18 -14.52 35.65 22.72
N LEU A 19 -15.67 35.91 22.09
CA LEU A 19 -16.06 36.17 20.69
C LEU A 19 -15.91 37.64 20.24
N ILE A 20 -16.33 37.91 18.97
CA ILE A 20 -16.92 39.16 18.34
C ILE A 20 -16.05 39.71 17.18
N ASP A 21 -16.48 40.04 15.94
CA ASP A 21 -17.80 40.12 15.26
C ASP A 21 -17.66 40.19 13.70
N LEU A 22 -18.83 40.30 13.03
CA LEU A 22 -19.31 40.04 11.66
C LEU A 22 -19.17 41.12 10.53
N TRP A 23 -19.35 40.67 9.26
CA TRP A 23 -20.01 41.29 8.04
C TRP A 23 -19.25 42.35 7.20
N LEU A 24 -19.36 42.55 5.86
CA LEU A 24 -20.15 42.05 4.70
C LEU A 24 -19.55 42.63 3.35
N GLU A 25 -20.00 42.08 2.21
CA GLU A 25 -20.18 42.66 0.84
C GLU A 25 -19.38 42.12 -0.38
N GLU A 26 -20.15 42.04 -1.47
CA GLU A 26 -20.05 41.25 -2.71
C GLU A 26 -19.28 41.94 -3.86
N ALA A 27 -18.86 41.15 -4.87
CA ALA A 27 -19.02 41.53 -6.28
C ALA A 27 -18.91 40.32 -7.24
N LEU A 28 -19.90 40.24 -8.12
CA LEU A 28 -20.16 39.26 -9.18
C LEU A 28 -19.20 39.37 -10.38
N CYS A 29 -19.02 38.27 -11.11
CA CYS A 29 -19.15 38.30 -12.58
C CYS A 29 -19.62 36.94 -13.14
N PHE A 30 -20.75 36.99 -13.85
CA PHE A 30 -21.42 35.90 -14.56
C PHE A 30 -20.88 35.73 -15.99
N ALA A 31 -20.89 34.49 -16.50
CA ALA A 31 -21.31 34.11 -17.87
C ALA A 31 -21.37 32.57 -17.93
N ASP A 32 -22.53 31.97 -17.67
CA ASP A 32 -23.52 31.55 -18.67
C ASP A 32 -23.04 30.44 -19.62
N LEU A 33 -23.49 29.21 -19.35
CA LEU A 33 -23.90 28.25 -20.38
C LEU A 33 -25.00 27.36 -19.79
N SER A 34 -26.18 27.96 -19.59
CA SER A 34 -27.41 27.22 -19.33
C SER A 34 -28.11 26.87 -20.64
N ARG A 35 -27.62 25.84 -21.34
CA ARG A 35 -28.42 25.12 -22.36
C ARG A 35 -27.94 23.68 -22.48
N TYR A 36 -28.53 22.77 -21.70
CA TYR A 36 -28.82 21.44 -22.23
C TYR A 36 -30.10 20.88 -21.61
N ASP A 37 -30.95 20.43 -22.52
CA ASP A 37 -32.37 20.17 -22.40
C ASP A 37 -32.68 18.89 -21.64
N LYS A 38 -33.89 18.82 -21.07
CA LYS A 38 -34.43 17.64 -20.41
C LYS A 38 -34.80 16.59 -21.46
N GLY A 39 -34.28 15.38 -21.27
CA GLY A 39 -34.90 14.15 -21.76
C GLY A 39 -34.04 13.32 -22.69
N SER A 40 -33.60 12.15 -22.21
CA SER A 40 -33.72 10.85 -22.89
C SER A 40 -32.79 9.82 -22.24
N ALA A 41 -33.38 8.69 -21.86
CA ALA A 41 -32.80 7.35 -21.65
C ALA A 41 -31.36 7.22 -21.11
N ARG A 42 -31.25 6.58 -19.93
CA ARG A 42 -30.02 5.92 -19.43
C ARG A 42 -29.40 5.07 -20.55
N SER A 43 -28.33 5.56 -21.16
CA SER A 43 -27.39 4.75 -21.92
C SER A 43 -26.31 4.25 -20.96
N THR A 44 -26.40 2.99 -20.55
CA THR A 44 -25.30 2.28 -19.90
C THR A 44 -24.21 2.04 -20.94
N THR A 45 -23.40 3.05 -21.21
CA THR A 45 -22.20 2.89 -22.02
C THR A 45 -21.15 2.20 -21.15
N ARG A 46 -21.14 0.87 -21.16
CA ARG A 46 -19.98 0.08 -20.75
C ARG A 46 -18.78 0.65 -21.51
N VAL A 47 -17.82 1.24 -20.81
CA VAL A 47 -16.50 1.50 -21.40
C VAL A 47 -16.00 0.14 -21.85
N ALA A 48 -15.86 -0.04 -23.16
CA ALA A 48 -15.38 -1.30 -23.72
C ALA A 48 -13.98 -1.55 -23.14
N LYS A 49 -13.79 -2.70 -22.48
CA LYS A 49 -12.44 -3.21 -22.17
C LYS A 49 -11.66 -3.20 -23.49
N ALA A 50 -10.60 -2.40 -23.55
CA ALA A 50 -9.78 -2.26 -24.75
C ALA A 50 -9.33 -3.66 -25.22
N PRO A 51 -9.37 -3.97 -26.53
CA PRO A 51 -8.93 -5.26 -27.04
C PRO A 51 -7.47 -5.52 -26.64
N ILE A 52 -7.23 -6.68 -26.03
CA ILE A 52 -5.89 -7.14 -25.65
C ILE A 52 -5.11 -7.36 -26.94
N THR A 53 -4.24 -6.40 -27.27
CA THR A 53 -3.28 -6.58 -28.36
C THR A 53 -2.24 -7.61 -27.92
N PRO A 54 -1.94 -8.64 -28.72
CA PRO A 54 -0.90 -9.60 -28.36
C PRO A 54 0.43 -8.87 -28.11
N LEU A 55 0.97 -9.02 -26.90
CA LEU A 55 2.26 -8.45 -26.55
C LEU A 55 3.37 -9.29 -27.18
N ARG A 56 4.41 -8.65 -27.71
CA ARG A 56 5.58 -9.34 -28.30
C ARG A 56 6.34 -10.13 -27.23
N GLU A 57 7.00 -11.23 -27.63
CA GLU A 57 7.90 -11.98 -26.74
C GLU A 57 8.98 -11.09 -26.12
N ARG A 58 9.30 -11.36 -24.85
CA ARG A 58 10.36 -10.66 -24.10
C ARG A 58 11.72 -11.15 -24.57
N THR A 59 12.65 -10.22 -24.79
CA THR A 59 14.08 -10.55 -24.90
C THR A 59 14.80 -10.22 -23.59
N ASN A 60 16.01 -10.76 -23.38
CA ASN A 60 16.83 -10.38 -22.23
C ASN A 60 17.12 -8.87 -22.18
N ASP A 61 17.05 -8.17 -23.31
CA ASP A 61 17.24 -6.71 -23.40
C ASP A 61 16.06 -5.92 -22.80
N ASP A 62 14.93 -6.57 -22.51
CA ASP A 62 13.77 -5.93 -21.88
C ASP A 62 13.89 -5.81 -20.36
N ALA A 63 14.83 -6.53 -19.75
CA ALA A 63 15.15 -6.43 -18.34
C ALA A 63 16.20 -5.33 -18.12
N THR A 64 15.98 -4.51 -17.10
CA THR A 64 16.97 -3.55 -16.62
C THR A 64 17.56 -4.09 -15.32
N ILE A 65 18.87 -3.95 -15.13
CA ILE A 65 19.53 -4.38 -13.91
C ILE A 65 19.46 -3.26 -12.88
N PHE A 66 18.94 -3.58 -11.69
CA PHE A 66 18.93 -2.69 -10.54
C PHE A 66 19.55 -3.37 -9.32
N ASP A 67 20.09 -2.57 -8.41
CA ASP A 67 20.52 -3.07 -7.10
C ASP A 67 19.34 -3.09 -6.13
N LEU A 68 19.05 -4.27 -5.59
CA LEU A 68 18.01 -4.47 -4.59
C LEU A 68 18.61 -4.89 -3.26
N ASP A 69 18.26 -4.15 -2.21
CA ASP A 69 18.75 -4.39 -0.85
C ASP A 69 17.75 -5.23 -0.04
N TYR A 70 18.01 -6.53 0.05
CA TYR A 70 17.16 -7.49 0.76
C TYR A 70 17.42 -7.55 2.27
N ARG A 71 18.42 -6.82 2.80
CA ARG A 71 18.76 -6.89 4.22
C ARG A 71 17.58 -6.54 5.11
N GLY A 72 16.75 -5.59 4.69
CA GLY A 72 15.61 -5.12 5.48
C GLY A 72 14.54 -6.20 5.61
N ALA A 73 14.18 -6.82 4.48
CA ALA A 73 13.28 -7.97 4.47
C ALA A 73 13.84 -9.14 5.30
N ASN A 74 15.10 -9.51 5.10
CA ASN A 74 15.70 -10.63 5.81
C ASN A 74 15.83 -10.37 7.32
N GLU A 75 16.31 -9.20 7.72
CA GLU A 75 16.37 -8.80 9.14
C GLU A 75 14.97 -8.79 9.76
N PHE A 76 13.95 -8.27 9.05
CA PHE A 76 12.57 -8.28 9.50
C PHE A 76 12.06 -9.71 9.72
N ILE A 77 12.25 -10.61 8.74
CA ILE A 77 11.77 -11.99 8.81
C ILE A 77 12.48 -12.76 9.91
N ASP A 78 13.80 -12.63 10.02
CA ASP A 78 14.59 -13.27 11.08
C ASP A 78 14.18 -12.78 12.47
N ALA A 79 13.89 -11.48 12.62
CA ALA A 79 13.47 -10.89 13.88
C ALA A 79 12.03 -11.29 14.26
N HIS A 80 11.11 -11.29 13.29
CA HIS A 80 9.69 -11.48 13.53
C HIS A 80 9.31 -12.95 13.52
N TYR A 81 9.74 -13.74 12.56
CA TYR A 81 9.35 -15.14 12.45
C TYR A 81 10.41 -16.11 13.01
N GLY A 82 11.58 -15.57 13.35
CA GLY A 82 12.66 -16.31 13.99
C GLY A 82 13.21 -17.46 13.15
N LYS A 83 14.02 -18.25 13.83
CA LYS A 83 14.39 -19.61 13.39
C LYS A 83 13.39 -20.67 13.86
N ALA A 84 12.11 -20.30 13.94
CA ALA A 84 11.07 -21.28 14.25
C ALA A 84 11.04 -22.32 13.12
N ASP A 85 10.43 -23.50 13.35
CA ASP A 85 10.30 -24.64 12.39
C ASP A 85 9.53 -24.28 11.09
N LEU A 86 9.91 -23.20 10.41
CA LEU A 86 9.52 -22.87 9.06
C LEU A 86 10.16 -23.92 8.17
N ALA A 87 9.33 -24.65 7.43
CA ALA A 87 9.74 -25.84 6.67
C ALA A 87 10.88 -25.57 5.67
N TRP A 88 11.08 -24.30 5.27
CA TRP A 88 12.15 -23.86 4.37
C TRP A 88 13.49 -23.56 5.05
N GLN A 89 13.55 -23.49 6.39
CA GLN A 89 14.81 -23.22 7.09
C GLN A 89 15.60 -24.51 7.24
N ASN A 90 16.79 -24.57 6.63
CA ASN A 90 17.72 -25.67 6.86
C ASN A 90 18.15 -25.70 8.34
N LYS A 91 18.24 -26.90 8.92
CA LYS A 91 18.76 -27.16 10.29
C LYS A 91 20.20 -26.64 10.51
N ASP A 92 20.87 -26.17 9.47
CA ASP A 92 22.27 -25.71 9.45
C ASP A 92 22.44 -24.17 9.41
N ASN A 93 21.37 -23.38 9.63
CA ASN A 93 21.42 -21.91 9.66
C ASN A 93 21.77 -21.20 8.33
N SER A 94 21.72 -21.88 7.18
CA SER A 94 22.24 -21.32 5.92
C SER A 94 21.25 -20.56 5.02
N ALA A 95 19.93 -20.67 5.23
CA ALA A 95 18.93 -20.11 4.29
C ALA A 95 18.24 -18.85 4.85
N SER A 96 18.53 -17.68 4.26
CA SER A 96 17.71 -16.47 4.41
C SER A 96 16.49 -16.53 3.48
N TYR A 97 15.38 -15.85 3.81
CA TYR A 97 14.16 -15.85 2.98
C TYR A 97 14.43 -15.38 1.54
N PHE A 98 15.19 -14.30 1.41
CA PHE A 98 15.87 -13.92 0.17
C PHE A 98 17.35 -14.28 0.30
N GLU A 99 17.96 -14.90 -0.71
CA GLU A 99 19.35 -15.40 -0.67
C GLU A 99 20.44 -14.35 -0.36
N ALA A 100 20.12 -13.05 -0.41
CA ALA A 100 21.08 -11.97 -0.18
C ALA A 100 21.06 -11.49 1.29
N SER A 101 22.06 -11.92 2.08
CA SER A 101 22.12 -11.63 3.52
C SER A 101 23.06 -10.48 3.92
N THR A 102 23.92 -9.96 3.02
CA THR A 102 24.98 -9.00 3.42
C THR A 102 25.12 -7.75 2.55
N CYS A 103 24.56 -7.72 1.33
CA CYS A 103 24.65 -6.56 0.44
C CYS A 103 23.47 -6.49 -0.55
N ALA A 104 23.36 -5.36 -1.25
CA ALA A 104 22.44 -5.23 -2.37
C ALA A 104 22.86 -6.17 -3.51
N LYS A 105 21.87 -6.78 -4.18
CA LYS A 105 22.06 -7.74 -5.26
C LYS A 105 21.58 -7.12 -6.57
N ALA A 106 22.38 -7.30 -7.62
CA ALA A 106 21.97 -6.98 -8.98
C ALA A 106 20.87 -7.95 -9.43
N GLU A 107 19.69 -7.40 -9.71
CA GLU A 107 18.50 -8.16 -10.09
C GLU A 107 17.97 -7.68 -11.43
N GLN A 108 17.43 -8.63 -12.21
CA GLN A 108 16.70 -8.32 -13.42
C GLN A 108 15.31 -7.82 -13.05
N VAL A 109 15.02 -6.55 -13.37
CA VAL A 109 13.72 -5.94 -13.17
C VAL A 109 13.10 -5.65 -14.54
N TRP A 110 11.95 -6.25 -14.76
CA TRP A 110 11.28 -6.29 -16.05
C TRP A 110 10.31 -5.12 -16.23
N ASN A 111 10.32 -4.50 -17.41
CA ASN A 111 9.34 -3.46 -17.74
C ASN A 111 7.92 -4.09 -17.85
N ALA A 112 7.01 -3.69 -16.95
CA ALA A 112 5.64 -4.18 -16.89
C ALA A 112 4.73 -3.59 -17.99
N ARG A 113 5.10 -2.45 -18.60
CA ARG A 113 4.40 -1.91 -19.77
C ARG A 113 4.48 -2.84 -20.99
N LYS A 114 5.50 -3.72 -21.03
CA LYS A 114 5.67 -4.74 -22.06
C LYS A 114 4.94 -6.05 -21.73
N GLY A 115 4.14 -6.08 -20.66
CA GLY A 115 3.40 -7.26 -20.17
C GLY A 115 3.98 -7.82 -18.87
N VAL A 116 3.61 -9.03 -18.52
CA VAL A 116 4.12 -9.87 -17.41
C VAL A 116 4.09 -11.34 -17.86
N ARG A 117 4.94 -12.16 -17.23
CA ARG A 117 4.98 -13.60 -17.44
C ARG A 117 4.33 -14.28 -16.24
N ILE A 118 3.24 -15.01 -16.47
CA ILE A 118 2.51 -15.78 -15.45
C ILE A 118 3.20 -17.13 -15.24
N SER A 119 3.55 -17.79 -16.33
CA SER A 119 4.37 -19.00 -16.37
C SER A 119 5.21 -19.01 -17.65
N ASP A 120 6.25 -19.84 -17.71
CA ASP A 120 7.24 -19.80 -18.79
C ASP A 120 6.70 -20.20 -20.17
N ASP A 121 5.59 -20.95 -20.17
CA ASP A 121 4.89 -21.51 -21.32
C ASP A 121 3.78 -20.59 -21.87
N GLN A 122 3.43 -19.50 -21.16
CA GLN A 122 2.33 -18.61 -21.54
C GLN A 122 2.83 -17.34 -22.26
N PRO A 123 2.05 -16.81 -23.22
CA PRO A 123 2.36 -15.52 -23.84
C PRO A 123 2.31 -14.40 -22.81
N LEU A 124 2.99 -13.29 -23.08
CA LEU A 124 2.93 -12.12 -22.22
C LEU A 124 1.52 -11.54 -22.19
N GLN A 125 1.07 -11.19 -20.99
CA GLN A 125 -0.22 -10.58 -20.77
C GLN A 125 -0.06 -9.23 -20.08
N PRO A 126 -1.02 -8.30 -20.23
CA PRO A 126 -1.10 -7.14 -19.36
C PRO A 126 -1.21 -7.57 -17.89
N PRO A 127 -0.56 -6.87 -16.94
CA PRO A 127 -0.67 -7.20 -15.52
C PRO A 127 -2.10 -7.03 -15.03
N SER A 128 -2.53 -7.93 -14.15
CA SER A 128 -3.84 -7.86 -13.48
C SER A 128 -3.68 -8.09 -11.98
N LEU A 129 -4.64 -7.57 -11.21
CA LEU A 129 -4.61 -7.73 -9.76
C LEU A 129 -4.78 -9.20 -9.32
N ASP A 130 -5.60 -9.98 -10.02
CA ASP A 130 -5.81 -11.40 -9.66
C ASP A 130 -4.67 -12.29 -10.14
N GLY A 131 -4.13 -12.06 -11.34
CA GLY A 131 -3.07 -12.89 -11.90
C GLY A 131 -1.67 -12.55 -11.42
N ASN A 132 -1.40 -11.27 -11.09
CA ASN A 132 -0.05 -10.79 -10.78
C ASN A 132 0.02 -10.01 -9.48
N GLY A 133 -1.11 -9.72 -8.84
CA GLY A 133 -1.15 -8.89 -7.65
C GLY A 133 -0.94 -7.40 -7.92
N PHE A 134 -0.83 -6.95 -9.18
CA PHE A 134 -0.66 -5.53 -9.51
C PHE A 134 -1.10 -5.17 -10.92
N PHE A 135 -1.41 -3.89 -11.12
CA PHE A 135 -1.65 -3.31 -12.44
C PHE A 135 -1.48 -1.77 -12.42
N LEU A 136 -1.31 -1.19 -13.59
CA LEU A 136 -1.23 0.27 -13.77
C LEU A 136 -2.51 0.75 -14.46
N VAL A 137 -3.17 1.75 -13.89
CA VAL A 137 -4.35 2.39 -14.48
C VAL A 137 -4.05 3.83 -14.87
N PRO A 138 -4.40 4.27 -16.09
CA PRO A 138 -4.50 5.69 -16.41
C PRO A 138 -5.68 6.26 -15.63
N HIS A 139 -5.39 6.99 -14.56
CA HIS A 139 -6.39 7.63 -13.73
C HIS A 139 -5.93 9.06 -13.43
N PRO A 140 -6.30 10.02 -14.31
CA PRO A 140 -5.94 11.40 -14.11
C PRO A 140 -6.41 11.93 -12.76
N THR A 141 -5.65 12.85 -12.17
CA THR A 141 -6.01 13.45 -10.88
C THR A 141 -6.16 14.96 -10.97
N GLN A 142 -7.10 15.46 -10.19
CA GLN A 142 -7.29 16.89 -9.98
C GLN A 142 -6.54 17.40 -8.75
N VAL A 143 -5.91 16.52 -7.97
CA VAL A 143 -4.98 16.92 -6.91
C VAL A 143 -3.84 17.71 -7.54
N LYS A 144 -3.54 18.86 -6.97
CA LYS A 144 -2.45 19.76 -7.39
C LYS A 144 -1.25 19.62 -6.46
N ASP A 145 -1.52 19.34 -5.18
CA ASP A 145 -0.53 19.24 -4.13
C ASP A 145 -0.92 18.15 -3.12
N PHE A 146 -0.13 17.08 -3.04
CA PHE A 146 -0.36 15.98 -2.09
C PHE A 146 0.09 16.30 -0.65
N THR A 147 0.69 17.47 -0.41
CA THR A 147 0.92 18.00 0.94
C THR A 147 -0.33 18.67 1.51
N ASP A 148 -1.23 19.12 0.64
CA ASP A 148 -2.54 19.63 1.04
C ASP A 148 -3.50 18.47 1.30
N PHE A 149 -3.68 18.18 2.60
CA PHE A 149 -4.47 17.04 3.03
C PHE A 149 -5.96 17.17 2.65
N SER A 150 -6.48 18.40 2.52
CA SER A 150 -7.86 18.61 2.07
C SER A 150 -8.07 18.07 0.66
N GLN A 151 -7.09 18.24 -0.23
CA GLN A 151 -7.13 17.66 -1.58
C GLN A 151 -7.07 16.14 -1.56
N VAL A 152 -6.32 15.54 -0.62
CA VAL A 152 -6.32 14.07 -0.46
C VAL A 152 -7.73 13.60 -0.08
N GLN A 153 -8.37 14.24 0.89
CA GLN A 153 -9.68 13.85 1.41
C GLN A 153 -10.82 14.11 0.41
N GLU A 154 -10.86 15.30 -0.18
CA GLU A 154 -12.01 15.78 -0.96
C GLU A 154 -11.90 15.42 -2.45
N VAL A 155 -10.69 15.18 -2.95
CA VAL A 155 -10.44 14.90 -4.37
C VAL A 155 -9.89 13.49 -4.57
N TYR A 156 -8.81 13.13 -3.87
CA TYR A 156 -8.13 11.86 -4.17
C TYR A 156 -8.90 10.63 -3.70
N LEU A 157 -9.52 10.64 -2.51
CA LEU A 157 -10.29 9.50 -2.04
C LEU A 157 -11.44 9.13 -3.00
N PRO A 158 -12.28 10.08 -3.47
CA PRO A 158 -13.28 9.79 -4.51
C PRO A 158 -12.67 9.23 -5.81
N GLU A 159 -11.50 9.71 -6.23
CA GLU A 159 -10.77 9.17 -7.39
C GLU A 159 -10.34 7.71 -7.16
N LEU A 160 -9.89 7.35 -5.96
CA LEU A 160 -9.53 5.97 -5.62
C LEU A 160 -10.75 5.03 -5.56
N GLU A 161 -11.87 5.51 -5.05
CA GLU A 161 -13.14 4.79 -5.06
C GLU A 161 -13.61 4.53 -6.49
N ALA A 162 -13.45 5.49 -7.40
CA ALA A 162 -13.73 5.30 -8.82
C ALA A 162 -12.85 4.19 -9.42
N ILE A 163 -11.55 4.13 -9.09
CA ILE A 163 -10.69 3.01 -9.50
C ILE A 163 -11.24 1.68 -8.97
N LEU A 164 -11.61 1.62 -7.68
CA LEU A 164 -12.17 0.42 -7.06
C LEU A 164 -13.45 -0.04 -7.76
N GLN A 165 -14.36 0.88 -8.07
CA GLN A 165 -15.60 0.57 -8.77
C GLN A 165 -15.36 0.15 -10.22
N GLU A 166 -14.60 0.93 -11.00
CA GLU A 166 -14.45 0.72 -12.44
C GLU A 166 -13.60 -0.50 -12.78
N GLN A 167 -12.56 -0.78 -11.99
CA GLN A 167 -11.62 -1.86 -12.27
C GLN A 167 -12.01 -3.17 -11.58
N PHE A 168 -12.75 -3.11 -10.46
CA PHE A 168 -12.98 -4.26 -9.60
C PHE A 168 -14.43 -4.50 -9.20
N ASP A 169 -15.37 -3.66 -9.63
CA ASP A 169 -16.78 -3.73 -9.21
C ASP A 169 -16.93 -3.66 -7.67
N ILE A 170 -15.97 -3.03 -7.00
CA ILE A 170 -15.99 -2.79 -5.55
C ILE A 170 -16.83 -1.53 -5.30
N THR A 171 -17.97 -1.72 -4.65
CA THR A 171 -18.91 -0.65 -4.31
C THR A 171 -19.26 -0.68 -2.83
N SER A 172 -19.80 0.42 -2.30
CA SER A 172 -20.29 0.49 -0.92
C SER A 172 -21.35 -0.56 -0.59
N ASP A 173 -22.10 -1.06 -1.58
CA ASP A 173 -23.13 -2.08 -1.37
C ASP A 173 -22.55 -3.49 -1.22
N SER A 174 -21.40 -3.75 -1.86
CA SER A 174 -20.77 -5.08 -1.93
C SER A 174 -19.59 -5.23 -0.97
N HIS A 175 -18.94 -4.12 -0.60
CA HIS A 175 -17.73 -4.12 0.20
C HIS A 175 -17.74 -3.00 1.24
N HIS A 176 -17.00 -3.22 2.31
CA HIS A 176 -16.52 -2.15 3.17
C HIS A 176 -15.13 -1.72 2.68
N VAL A 177 -14.89 -0.41 2.58
CA VAL A 177 -13.61 0.16 2.17
C VAL A 177 -13.12 1.11 3.25
N LEU A 178 -11.85 0.99 3.63
CA LEU A 178 -11.19 1.87 4.59
C LEU A 178 -9.84 2.31 4.03
N PHE A 179 -9.71 3.60 3.70
CA PHE A 179 -8.43 4.17 3.30
C PHE A 179 -7.59 4.57 4.50
N TRP A 180 -6.30 4.28 4.47
CA TRP A 180 -5.42 4.53 5.60
C TRP A 180 -3.96 4.72 5.19
N ASN A 181 -3.22 5.34 6.11
CA ASN A 181 -1.78 5.53 6.04
C ASN A 181 -1.29 6.18 4.72
N PRO A 182 -1.76 7.40 4.38
CA PRO A 182 -1.21 8.20 3.32
C PRO A 182 0.22 8.64 3.67
N VAL A 183 1.14 8.47 2.73
CA VAL A 183 2.54 8.81 2.87
C VAL A 183 3.01 9.53 1.63
N LEU A 184 3.61 10.69 1.82
CA LEU A 184 4.38 11.39 0.82
C LEU A 184 5.85 10.99 0.97
N ARG A 185 6.43 10.46 -0.11
CA ARG A 185 7.81 9.97 -0.13
C ARG A 185 8.66 10.74 -1.12
N GLY A 186 9.76 11.32 -0.65
CA GLY A 186 10.66 12.12 -1.48
C GLY A 186 12.11 11.68 -1.38
N GLN A 187 12.85 11.69 -2.49
CA GLN A 187 14.29 11.39 -2.51
C GLN A 187 15.10 12.44 -1.72
N ALA A 188 14.63 13.69 -1.69
CA ALA A 188 15.27 14.81 -0.98
C ALA A 188 14.57 15.18 0.34
N MET A 189 13.57 14.40 0.78
CA MET A 189 12.82 14.69 2.00
C MET A 189 13.52 14.10 3.22
N GLN A 190 13.31 14.71 4.39
CA GLN A 190 13.64 14.11 5.67
C GLN A 190 12.38 13.53 6.27
N SER A 191 12.48 12.30 6.80
CA SER A 191 11.33 11.65 7.44
C SER A 191 10.84 12.49 8.61
N SER A 192 9.56 12.84 8.62
CA SER A 192 8.87 13.41 9.76
C SER A 192 7.71 12.49 10.13
N GLN A 193 7.67 12.12 11.41
CA GLN A 193 6.59 11.32 11.99
C GLN A 193 5.46 12.19 12.56
N ASP A 194 5.51 13.51 12.37
CA ASP A 194 4.49 14.43 12.87
C ASP A 194 3.17 14.21 12.10
N ARG A 195 2.36 13.29 12.61
CA ARG A 195 0.97 13.14 12.17
C ARG A 195 0.13 14.11 12.99
N VAL A 196 -0.46 15.08 12.32
CA VAL A 196 -1.49 15.92 12.95
C VAL A 196 -2.72 15.04 13.15
N PHE A 197 -3.13 14.83 14.40
CA PHE A 197 -4.28 14.02 14.77
C PHE A 197 -5.42 14.94 15.20
N ASP A 198 -6.61 14.73 14.64
CA ASP A 198 -7.82 15.43 15.07
C ASP A 198 -8.53 14.60 16.15
N GLU A 199 -8.57 15.14 17.36
CA GLU A 199 -9.25 14.50 18.50
C GLU A 199 -10.76 14.36 18.30
N ALA A 200 -11.40 15.28 17.55
CA ALA A 200 -12.84 15.28 17.34
C ALA A 200 -13.28 14.17 16.39
N THR A 201 -12.55 13.96 15.30
CA THR A 201 -12.85 12.91 14.31
C THR A 201 -12.09 11.60 14.58
N GLN A 202 -11.08 11.63 15.46
CA GLN A 202 -10.13 10.54 15.70
C GLN A 202 -9.42 10.07 14.42
N THR A 203 -9.11 11.00 13.52
CA THR A 203 -8.44 10.73 12.23
C THR A 203 -7.13 11.49 12.11
N ILE A 204 -6.29 11.10 11.15
CA ILE A 204 -5.12 11.90 10.78
C ILE A 204 -5.55 13.05 9.85
N GLN A 205 -4.85 14.18 9.94
CA GLN A 205 -5.10 15.42 9.19
C GLN A 205 -3.91 15.82 8.31
N ALA A 206 -2.92 14.93 8.18
CA ALA A 206 -1.76 15.15 7.33
C ALA A 206 -1.17 13.82 6.85
N SER A 207 -0.62 13.83 5.65
CA SER A 207 0.19 12.73 5.12
C SER A 207 1.51 12.63 5.89
N ALA A 208 1.93 11.41 6.23
CA ALA A 208 3.28 11.23 6.76
C ALA A 208 4.32 11.58 5.68
N ILE A 209 5.46 12.15 6.07
CA ILE A 209 6.55 12.47 5.15
C ILE A 209 7.70 11.52 5.41
N SER A 210 8.23 10.89 4.36
CA SER A 210 9.32 9.92 4.47
C SER A 210 10.31 10.04 3.30
N THR A 211 11.51 9.52 3.48
CA THR A 211 12.43 9.26 2.38
C THR A 211 11.89 8.14 1.47
N THR A 212 12.49 7.96 0.30
CA THR A 212 12.21 6.77 -0.51
C THR A 212 12.67 5.51 0.23
N ALA A 213 11.80 4.50 0.29
CA ALA A 213 12.12 3.21 0.91
C ALA A 213 12.93 2.35 -0.06
N ASN A 214 14.23 2.24 0.20
CA ASN A 214 15.21 1.66 -0.74
C ASN A 214 15.56 0.20 -0.45
N MET A 215 15.09 -0.30 0.69
CA MET A 215 15.21 -1.71 1.08
C MET A 215 13.95 -2.44 0.64
N VAL A 216 14.08 -3.71 0.28
CA VAL A 216 12.94 -4.58 -0.01
C VAL A 216 12.09 -4.73 1.26
N HIS A 217 10.79 -4.47 1.15
CA HIS A 217 9.86 -4.51 2.27
C HIS A 217 8.42 -4.81 1.81
N ILE A 218 7.56 -5.10 2.79
CA ILE A 218 6.10 -5.00 2.73
C ILE A 218 5.68 -3.95 3.77
N ASP A 219 4.60 -3.20 3.54
CA ASP A 219 4.19 -2.17 4.52
C ASP A 219 3.37 -2.76 5.67
N THR A 220 2.63 -3.85 5.41
CA THR A 220 1.69 -4.41 6.37
C THR A 220 1.90 -5.91 6.49
N ASP A 221 2.22 -6.35 7.71
CA ASP A 221 2.27 -7.77 8.04
C ASP A 221 1.06 -8.15 8.90
N ILE A 222 0.00 -8.64 8.25
CA ILE A 222 -1.25 -9.03 8.93
C ILE A 222 -1.07 -10.27 9.80
N GLY A 223 -0.09 -11.12 9.50
CA GLY A 223 0.27 -12.28 10.32
C GLY A 223 0.67 -11.89 11.74
N ALA A 224 1.17 -10.66 11.92
CA ALA A 224 1.63 -10.13 13.20
C ALA A 224 0.54 -9.87 14.25
N HIS A 225 -0.72 -9.81 13.81
CA HIS A 225 -1.80 -9.37 14.67
C HIS A 225 -2.61 -10.53 15.22
N GLU A 226 -2.76 -10.61 16.55
CA GLU A 226 -3.46 -11.71 17.23
C GLU A 226 -4.94 -11.83 16.83
N THR A 227 -5.64 -10.69 16.75
CA THR A 227 -7.07 -10.62 16.44
C THR A 227 -7.33 -9.66 15.29
N PRO A 228 -8.47 -9.77 14.59
CA PRO A 228 -8.89 -8.76 13.63
C PRO A 228 -8.90 -7.35 14.23
N GLU A 229 -9.42 -7.23 15.45
CA GLU A 229 -9.51 -5.95 16.16
C GLU A 229 -8.12 -5.29 16.36
N SER A 230 -7.05 -6.06 16.56
CA SER A 230 -5.74 -5.48 16.88
C SER A 230 -5.09 -4.79 15.68
N PHE A 231 -5.17 -5.35 14.47
CA PHE A 231 -4.71 -4.63 13.27
C PHE A 231 -5.69 -3.54 12.85
N LEU A 232 -7.00 -3.79 12.97
CA LEU A 232 -8.01 -2.80 12.60
C LEU A 232 -7.89 -1.54 13.45
N LYS A 233 -7.57 -1.63 14.75
CA LYS A 233 -7.32 -0.43 15.58
C LYS A 233 -6.21 0.46 15.02
N ILE A 234 -5.16 -0.12 14.46
CA ILE A 234 -4.06 0.64 13.84
C ILE A 234 -4.53 1.26 12.52
N MET A 235 -5.28 0.51 11.72
CA MET A 235 -5.85 1.03 10.47
C MET A 235 -6.82 2.18 10.74
N TYR A 236 -7.74 2.03 11.70
CA TYR A 236 -8.67 3.07 12.10
C TYR A 236 -7.96 4.31 12.62
N LYS A 237 -6.96 4.15 13.49
CA LYS A 237 -6.21 5.28 14.02
C LYS A 237 -5.52 6.11 12.92
N ASN A 238 -5.13 5.45 11.83
CA ASN A 238 -4.41 6.05 10.70
C ASN A 238 -5.28 6.21 9.45
N ARG A 239 -6.61 6.12 9.60
CA ARG A 239 -7.54 6.22 8.48
C ARG A 239 -7.69 7.64 7.98
N VAL A 240 -8.05 7.75 6.72
CA VAL A 240 -8.43 9.00 6.06
C VAL A 240 -9.86 8.85 5.60
N THR A 241 -10.67 9.86 5.86
CA THR A 241 -12.07 9.90 5.45
C THR A 241 -12.31 11.07 4.54
N THR A 242 -13.27 10.91 3.62
CA THR A 242 -13.91 12.04 2.93
C THR A 242 -14.62 12.91 3.96
N THR A 243 -15.02 14.13 3.57
CA THR A 243 -15.70 15.09 4.45
C THR A 243 -16.83 14.39 5.23
N PRO A 244 -16.91 14.55 6.57
CA PRO A 244 -17.89 13.87 7.40
C PRO A 244 -19.32 14.02 6.85
N GLY A 245 -20.01 12.88 6.64
CA GLY A 245 -21.42 12.84 6.24
C GLY A 245 -21.70 12.58 4.76
N THR A 246 -20.68 12.35 3.92
CA THR A 246 -20.87 12.07 2.48
C THR A 246 -20.83 10.58 2.11
N GLN A 247 -20.17 9.75 2.93
CA GLN A 247 -20.21 8.28 2.85
C GLN A 247 -20.28 7.63 4.23
N GLU A 248 -20.96 6.49 4.33
CA GLU A 248 -21.05 5.72 5.56
C GLU A 248 -19.76 4.92 5.76
N GLU A 249 -18.85 5.48 6.55
CA GLU A 249 -17.64 4.79 6.99
C GLU A 249 -18.03 3.52 7.77
N PRO A 250 -17.46 2.34 7.46
CA PRO A 250 -17.72 1.16 8.26
C PRO A 250 -17.28 1.39 9.70
N SER A 251 -17.98 0.82 10.68
CA SER A 251 -17.56 0.85 12.08
C SER A 251 -16.50 -0.22 12.36
N LEU A 252 -15.65 0.04 13.37
CA LEU A 252 -14.63 -0.93 13.79
C LEU A 252 -15.24 -2.29 14.14
N SER A 253 -16.42 -2.30 14.77
CA SER A 253 -17.13 -3.54 15.10
C SER A 253 -17.62 -4.27 13.85
N GLN A 254 -18.17 -3.55 12.87
CA GLN A 254 -18.60 -4.14 11.60
C GLN A 254 -17.43 -4.83 10.89
N LEU A 255 -16.28 -4.17 10.78
CA LEU A 255 -15.09 -4.78 10.18
C LEU A 255 -14.52 -5.95 11.00
N THR A 256 -14.56 -5.85 12.32
CA THR A 256 -14.07 -6.90 13.21
C THR A 256 -14.93 -8.16 13.07
N ASP A 257 -16.25 -8.00 13.14
CA ASP A 257 -17.21 -9.09 13.00
C ASP A 257 -17.09 -9.72 11.61
N ALA A 258 -17.04 -8.89 10.58
CA ALA A 258 -16.86 -9.31 9.20
C ALA A 258 -15.69 -10.28 9.01
N ILE A 259 -14.50 -9.85 9.43
CA ILE A 259 -13.27 -10.61 9.28
C ILE A 259 -13.29 -11.86 10.17
N ALA A 260 -13.83 -11.76 11.39
CA ALA A 260 -13.98 -12.90 12.30
C ALA A 260 -14.90 -14.00 11.72
N HIS A 261 -15.92 -13.63 10.93
CA HIS A 261 -16.85 -14.57 10.28
C HIS A 261 -16.33 -15.17 8.96
N GLY A 262 -15.06 -14.99 8.61
CA GLY A 262 -14.48 -15.63 7.43
C GLY A 262 -14.59 -14.82 6.14
N GLN A 263 -15.08 -13.58 6.19
CA GLN A 263 -15.20 -12.77 4.98
C GLN A 263 -13.84 -12.48 4.36
N ARG A 264 -13.79 -12.51 3.03
CA ARG A 264 -12.57 -12.18 2.29
C ARG A 264 -12.25 -10.71 2.48
N PHE A 265 -10.98 -10.43 2.76
CA PHE A 265 -10.47 -9.07 2.72
C PHE A 265 -9.15 -9.02 1.96
N VAL A 266 -8.89 -7.86 1.37
CA VAL A 266 -7.69 -7.56 0.59
C VAL A 266 -7.14 -6.22 1.07
N ILE A 267 -5.81 -6.11 1.13
CA ILE A 267 -5.11 -4.85 1.36
C ILE A 267 -4.45 -4.42 0.07
N LEU A 268 -4.82 -3.25 -0.42
CA LEU A 268 -4.30 -2.65 -1.65
C LEU A 268 -3.45 -1.43 -1.32
N ASN A 269 -2.34 -1.29 -2.02
CA ASN A 269 -1.61 -0.03 -2.12
C ASN A 269 -1.98 0.68 -3.41
N PHE A 270 -2.13 2.00 -3.32
CA PHE A 270 -2.20 2.93 -4.44
C PHE A 270 -0.94 3.78 -4.41
N TRP A 271 -0.09 3.63 -5.41
CA TRP A 271 1.16 4.37 -5.54
C TRP A 271 1.12 5.23 -6.81
N ARG A 272 1.60 6.46 -6.73
CA ARG A 272 1.69 7.35 -7.90
C ARG A 272 2.83 8.36 -7.79
N ASN A 273 3.10 9.03 -8.90
CA ASN A 273 3.88 10.27 -8.88
C ASN A 273 3.11 11.34 -8.10
N GLY A 274 3.77 11.93 -7.11
CA GLY A 274 3.22 12.97 -6.23
C GLY A 274 3.60 14.39 -6.65
N ASP A 275 4.42 14.55 -7.70
CA ASP A 275 4.90 15.84 -8.18
C ASP A 275 4.14 16.31 -9.43
N SER A 276 3.28 17.30 -9.26
CA SER A 276 2.54 17.92 -10.36
C SER A 276 3.44 18.77 -11.28
N ASN A 277 4.57 19.27 -10.77
CA ASN A 277 5.53 20.07 -11.54
C ASN A 277 6.49 19.21 -12.36
N ASN A 278 6.77 17.99 -11.88
CA ASN A 278 7.61 17.01 -12.57
C ASN A 278 6.77 15.78 -12.93
N PRO A 279 6.04 15.82 -14.06
CA PRO A 279 4.93 14.89 -14.31
C PRO A 279 5.37 13.47 -14.66
N ILE A 280 6.66 13.14 -14.58
CA ILE A 280 7.21 11.82 -14.92
C ILE A 280 8.24 11.40 -13.86
N ILE A 281 8.12 10.19 -13.33
CA ILE A 281 9.14 9.55 -12.50
C ILE A 281 10.31 9.11 -13.37
N GLN A 282 11.46 9.77 -13.18
CA GLN A 282 12.70 9.49 -13.90
C GLN A 282 13.79 8.91 -12.99
N THR A 283 13.62 9.01 -11.67
CA THR A 283 14.55 8.49 -10.67
C THR A 283 13.82 7.56 -9.73
N MET A 284 14.53 6.52 -9.28
CA MET A 284 14.06 5.65 -8.21
C MET A 284 12.63 5.10 -8.39
N PRO A 285 12.27 4.54 -9.57
CA PRO A 285 10.93 4.03 -9.80
C PRO A 285 10.58 2.92 -8.79
N LEU A 286 9.29 2.70 -8.56
CA LEU A 286 8.85 1.60 -7.70
C LEU A 286 9.04 0.26 -8.42
N GLY A 287 9.79 -0.64 -7.80
CA GLY A 287 9.89 -2.04 -8.20
C GLY A 287 8.95 -2.90 -7.36
N LEU A 288 8.33 -3.88 -7.99
CA LEU A 288 7.41 -4.85 -7.41
C LEU A 288 7.95 -6.26 -7.64
N PHE A 289 8.08 -7.04 -6.57
CA PHE A 289 8.40 -8.46 -6.64
C PHE A 289 7.11 -9.25 -6.62
N VAL A 290 6.89 -10.04 -7.67
CA VAL A 290 5.78 -10.99 -7.73
C VAL A 290 6.30 -12.34 -7.23
N PRO A 291 5.94 -12.75 -6.00
CA PRO A 291 6.34 -14.05 -5.49
C PRO A 291 5.53 -15.15 -6.17
N HIS A 292 6.17 -16.28 -6.43
CA HIS A 292 5.51 -17.49 -6.91
C HIS A 292 5.72 -18.61 -5.89
N TYR A 293 4.65 -19.13 -5.30
CA TYR A 293 4.71 -20.25 -4.35
C TYR A 293 4.26 -21.55 -5.01
N ASP A 294 4.40 -22.70 -4.32
CA ASP A 294 3.90 -23.98 -4.84
C ASP A 294 2.36 -23.94 -4.88
N PRO A 295 1.73 -24.01 -6.06
CA PRO A 295 0.27 -23.95 -6.17
C PRO A 295 -0.42 -25.17 -5.55
N ASN A 296 0.30 -26.24 -5.22
CA ASN A 296 -0.28 -27.43 -4.59
C ASN A 296 -0.32 -27.35 -3.06
N SER A 297 0.47 -26.47 -2.44
CA SER A 297 0.55 -26.39 -0.97
C SER A 297 -0.27 -25.25 -0.37
N MET A 298 -0.66 -24.25 -1.17
CA MET A 298 -1.29 -23.00 -0.70
C MET A 298 -0.42 -22.22 0.31
N ASP A 299 0.82 -22.64 0.52
CA ASP A 299 1.76 -21.93 1.39
C ASP A 299 2.21 -20.64 0.74
N ALA A 300 2.48 -19.65 1.56
CA ALA A 300 2.98 -18.35 1.14
C ALA A 300 3.80 -17.74 2.26
N PHE A 301 4.19 -16.47 2.13
CA PHE A 301 4.77 -15.76 3.27
C PHE A 301 3.85 -15.85 4.51
N PRO A 302 4.38 -16.15 5.72
CA PRO A 302 5.79 -16.42 6.08
C PRO A 302 6.21 -17.90 6.03
N THR A 303 5.28 -18.83 5.76
CA THR A 303 5.49 -20.28 5.87
C THR A 303 6.27 -20.91 4.73
N ALA A 304 6.37 -20.24 3.58
CA ALA A 304 7.13 -20.68 2.42
C ALA A 304 8.00 -19.58 1.81
N GLN A 305 9.14 -19.98 1.25
CA GLN A 305 9.94 -19.16 0.34
C GLN A 305 9.33 -19.16 -1.06
N PRO A 306 9.39 -18.04 -1.78
CA PRO A 306 8.94 -17.98 -3.15
C PRO A 306 9.96 -18.73 -4.06
N CYS A 307 9.45 -19.46 -5.04
CA CYS A 307 10.23 -20.13 -6.07
C CYS A 307 11.04 -19.09 -6.84
N ARG A 308 12.37 -19.17 -6.73
CA ARG A 308 13.29 -18.17 -7.28
C ARG A 308 13.18 -18.02 -8.80
N ASP A 309 13.12 -19.13 -9.53
CA ASP A 309 13.16 -19.12 -10.99
C ASP A 309 11.86 -18.62 -11.62
N GLN A 310 10.77 -18.69 -10.86
CA GLN A 310 9.43 -18.29 -11.31
C GLN A 310 9.05 -16.88 -10.83
N SER A 311 9.56 -16.47 -9.67
CA SER A 311 9.33 -15.14 -9.11
C SER A 311 10.12 -14.07 -9.85
N ARG A 312 9.52 -12.89 -10.04
CA ARG A 312 10.10 -11.84 -10.88
C ARG A 312 9.89 -10.45 -10.33
N TRP A 313 10.88 -9.59 -10.55
CA TRP A 313 10.76 -8.16 -10.32
C TRP A 313 10.21 -7.45 -11.55
N TYR A 314 9.30 -6.52 -11.33
CA TYR A 314 8.67 -5.68 -12.34
C TYR A 314 8.69 -4.21 -11.94
N TYR A 315 8.66 -3.32 -12.92
CA TYR A 315 8.50 -1.89 -12.70
C TYR A 315 7.84 -1.22 -13.91
N TYR A 316 7.33 0.01 -13.70
CA TYR A 316 6.80 0.85 -14.76
C TYR A 316 7.74 2.04 -15.00
N PRO A 317 8.58 2.02 -16.06
CA PRO A 317 9.42 3.17 -16.38
C PRO A 317 8.56 4.37 -16.78
N ASN A 318 9.07 5.58 -16.48
CA ASN A 318 8.46 6.85 -16.84
C ASN A 318 6.98 6.93 -16.43
N MET A 319 6.64 6.42 -15.22
CA MET A 319 5.28 6.54 -14.72
C MET A 319 4.91 8.02 -14.54
N THR A 320 3.76 8.39 -15.10
CA THR A 320 3.34 9.79 -15.17
C THR A 320 2.51 10.20 -13.95
N TYR A 321 2.30 11.51 -13.79
CA TYR A 321 1.38 12.06 -12.80
C TYR A 321 -0.07 11.63 -13.02
N GLN A 322 -0.44 11.18 -14.21
CA GLN A 322 -1.82 10.79 -14.55
C GLN A 322 -2.05 9.27 -14.49
N GLU A 323 -1.09 8.53 -13.91
CA GLU A 323 -1.18 7.09 -13.73
C GLU A 323 -1.13 6.74 -12.24
N THR A 324 -1.91 5.72 -11.86
CA THR A 324 -1.91 5.14 -10.51
C THR A 324 -1.57 3.65 -10.61
N LEU A 325 -0.58 3.23 -9.85
CA LEU A 325 -0.16 1.83 -9.72
C LEU A 325 -0.86 1.25 -8.51
N VAL A 326 -1.59 0.17 -8.71
CA VAL A 326 -2.29 -0.53 -7.64
C VAL A 326 -1.68 -1.92 -7.47
N PHE A 327 -1.42 -2.32 -6.23
CA PHE A 327 -0.88 -3.66 -5.94
C PHE A 327 -1.36 -4.21 -4.60
N LYS A 328 -1.43 -5.54 -4.50
CA LYS A 328 -1.85 -6.27 -3.29
C LYS A 328 -0.70 -6.36 -2.28
N GLN A 329 -0.95 -5.96 -1.05
CA GLN A 329 -0.09 -6.33 0.07
C GLN A 329 -0.52 -7.66 0.68
N TYR A 330 -1.83 -7.88 0.77
CA TYR A 330 -2.41 -9.04 1.40
C TYR A 330 -3.72 -9.43 0.72
N ASP A 331 -3.92 -10.72 0.48
CA ASP A 331 -5.22 -11.31 0.15
C ASP A 331 -5.46 -12.49 1.10
N ARG A 332 -6.64 -12.54 1.73
CA ARG A 332 -6.98 -13.62 2.66
C ARG A 332 -7.05 -14.97 1.96
N ASP A 333 -7.49 -14.99 0.70
CA ASP A 333 -7.64 -16.22 -0.08
C ASP A 333 -6.30 -16.59 -0.74
N ALA A 334 -5.73 -17.72 -0.30
CA ALA A 334 -4.45 -18.25 -0.76
C ALA A 334 -4.40 -18.57 -2.26
N SER A 335 -5.54 -18.62 -2.94
CA SER A 335 -5.61 -18.84 -4.38
C SER A 335 -5.08 -17.65 -5.19
N TYR A 336 -4.96 -16.48 -4.57
CA TYR A 336 -4.56 -15.25 -5.25
C TYR A 336 -3.15 -14.81 -4.86
N VAL A 337 -2.48 -14.16 -5.80
CA VAL A 337 -1.18 -13.51 -5.55
C VAL A 337 -1.34 -12.44 -4.46
N SER A 338 -0.38 -12.43 -3.53
CA SER A 338 -0.34 -11.56 -2.37
C SER A 338 1.13 -11.30 -2.00
N ASP A 339 1.39 -10.50 -0.96
CA ASP A 339 2.73 -10.24 -0.41
C ASP A 339 3.68 -9.65 -1.45
N ILE A 340 3.20 -8.67 -2.23
CA ILE A 340 4.03 -7.98 -3.22
C ILE A 340 5.07 -7.13 -2.49
N TRP A 341 6.27 -7.71 -2.34
CA TRP A 341 7.44 -7.00 -1.83
C TRP A 341 7.83 -5.91 -2.81
N HIS A 342 8.33 -4.79 -2.31
CA HIS A 342 8.64 -3.65 -3.15
C HIS A 342 9.80 -2.83 -2.62
N SER A 343 10.38 -2.03 -3.51
CA SER A 343 11.49 -1.12 -3.18
C SER A 343 11.58 0.00 -4.21
N ALA A 344 12.11 1.15 -3.78
CA ALA A 344 12.57 2.20 -4.68
C ALA A 344 13.87 1.76 -5.38
N LEU A 345 13.80 1.57 -6.71
CA LEU A 345 14.88 0.98 -7.49
C LEU A 345 16.03 1.97 -7.74
N ARG A 346 17.20 1.70 -7.18
CA ARG A 346 18.39 2.53 -7.42
C ARG A 346 19.08 2.12 -8.72
N ASN A 347 19.24 3.06 -9.64
CA ASN A 347 20.08 2.88 -10.82
C ASN A 347 21.56 2.89 -10.43
N GLN A 348 22.35 1.97 -10.97
CA GLN A 348 23.81 2.01 -10.82
C GLN A 348 24.48 3.07 -11.69
N GLN A 349 23.85 3.48 -12.79
CA GLN A 349 24.46 4.41 -13.72
C GLN A 349 24.30 5.86 -13.25
N PRO A 350 25.39 6.66 -13.23
CA PRO A 350 25.30 8.08 -12.98
C PRO A 350 24.35 8.71 -13.99
N GLN A 351 23.41 9.51 -13.50
CA GLN A 351 22.49 10.21 -14.38
C GLN A 351 23.28 11.19 -15.24
N GLN A 352 23.23 10.98 -16.55
CA GLN A 352 23.96 11.81 -17.52
C GLN A 352 23.39 13.23 -17.61
N ARG A 353 22.18 13.46 -17.08
CA ARG A 353 21.50 14.76 -17.03
C ARG A 353 20.86 14.94 -15.65
N ALA A 354 20.80 16.19 -15.19
CA ALA A 354 20.02 16.54 -14.02
C ALA A 354 18.54 16.20 -14.29
N VAL A 355 18.00 15.27 -13.50
CA VAL A 355 16.58 14.92 -13.50
C VAL A 355 16.00 15.22 -12.12
N PRO A 356 14.71 15.59 -12.03
CA PRO A 356 14.09 15.92 -10.76
C PRO A 356 14.15 14.75 -9.77
N PRO A 357 14.39 15.00 -8.46
CA PRO A 357 14.30 13.96 -7.46
C PRO A 357 12.88 13.39 -7.41
N ARG A 358 12.76 12.07 -7.20
CA ARG A 358 11.45 11.43 -7.04
C ARG A 358 10.68 12.06 -5.88
N LEU A 359 9.42 12.38 -6.14
CA LEU A 359 8.38 12.59 -5.15
C LEU A 359 7.18 11.72 -5.54
N SER A 360 6.73 10.89 -4.61
CA SER A 360 5.64 9.93 -4.83
C SER A 360 4.67 9.97 -3.66
N PHE A 361 3.43 9.59 -3.93
CA PHE A 361 2.39 9.45 -2.92
C PHE A 361 1.91 8.01 -2.86
N ASP A 362 1.74 7.48 -1.66
CA ASP A 362 1.16 6.16 -1.42
C ASP A 362 0.11 6.17 -0.32
N ILE A 363 -1.02 5.51 -0.56
CA ILE A 363 -2.10 5.30 0.40
C ILE A 363 -2.61 3.88 0.26
N ARG A 364 -3.12 3.29 1.35
CA ARG A 364 -3.64 1.93 1.34
C ARG A 364 -5.16 1.90 1.48
N ALA A 365 -5.78 0.86 0.97
CA ALA A 365 -7.17 0.51 1.26
C ALA A 365 -7.25 -0.90 1.85
N LEU A 366 -7.99 -1.05 2.95
CA LEU A 366 -8.57 -2.32 3.34
C LEU A 366 -9.92 -2.45 2.63
N VAL A 367 -10.10 -3.54 1.89
CA VAL A 367 -11.36 -3.88 1.22
C VAL A 367 -11.87 -5.19 1.83
N VAL A 368 -13.05 -5.17 2.43
CA VAL A 368 -13.69 -6.35 3.04
C VAL A 368 -14.99 -6.67 2.31
N SER A 369 -15.12 -7.88 1.78
CA SER A 369 -16.35 -8.31 1.11
C SER A 369 -17.48 -8.48 2.12
N LYS A 370 -18.67 -7.99 1.79
CA LYS A 370 -19.87 -8.20 2.60
C LYS A 370 -20.48 -9.59 2.42
N THR A 371 -20.18 -10.25 1.30
CA THR A 371 -20.83 -11.51 0.90
C THR A 371 -19.87 -12.66 0.66
N GLU A 372 -18.65 -12.39 0.20
CA GLU A 372 -17.66 -13.43 -0.09
C GLU A 372 -16.97 -13.90 1.19
N THR A 373 -16.99 -15.21 1.43
CA THR A 373 -16.24 -15.86 2.50
C THR A 373 -15.16 -16.76 1.92
N VAL A 374 -14.03 -16.87 2.63
CA VAL A 374 -12.92 -17.72 2.24
C VAL A 374 -13.10 -19.11 2.86
N ALA A 375 -12.92 -20.14 2.05
CA ALA A 375 -13.02 -21.52 2.54
C ALA A 375 -11.81 -21.87 3.44
N PRO A 376 -11.97 -22.70 4.49
CA PRO A 376 -10.91 -22.96 5.46
C PRO A 376 -9.57 -23.41 4.87
N GLU A 377 -9.60 -24.22 3.81
CA GLU A 377 -8.41 -24.73 3.12
C GLU A 377 -7.65 -23.67 2.31
N ARG A 378 -8.25 -22.51 2.08
CA ARG A 378 -7.67 -21.36 1.37
C ARG A 378 -7.44 -20.16 2.29
N ASP A 379 -7.83 -20.26 3.56
CA ASP A 379 -7.81 -19.13 4.50
C ASP A 379 -6.42 -18.92 5.11
N ARG A 380 -5.69 -17.93 4.58
CA ARG A 380 -4.38 -17.54 5.09
C ARG A 380 -4.44 -16.86 6.46
N TYR A 381 -5.60 -16.32 6.85
CA TYR A 381 -5.82 -15.69 8.14
C TYR A 381 -6.45 -16.65 9.17
N SER A 382 -6.18 -17.95 9.06
CA SER A 382 -6.71 -18.95 10.00
C SER A 382 -6.20 -18.77 11.43
N HIS A 383 -6.89 -19.38 12.40
CA HIS A 383 -6.47 -19.39 13.82
C HIS A 383 -5.14 -20.14 14.07
N HIS A 384 -4.70 -20.98 13.13
CA HIS A 384 -3.48 -21.77 13.23
C HIS A 384 -2.30 -21.19 12.43
N ARG A 385 -2.46 -19.98 11.87
CA ARG A 385 -1.39 -19.29 11.13
C ARG A 385 -0.15 -19.10 11.99
N VAL A 386 1.01 -19.06 11.34
CA VAL A 386 2.27 -18.70 12.00
C VAL A 386 2.21 -17.24 12.44
N ARG A 387 2.53 -17.00 13.71
CA ARG A 387 2.61 -15.65 14.30
C ARG A 387 4.06 -15.26 14.52
N PRO A 388 4.40 -13.97 14.43
CA PRO A 388 5.71 -13.53 14.81
C PRO A 388 5.94 -13.66 16.32
N ILE A 389 7.22 -13.78 16.67
CA ILE A 389 7.78 -13.89 18.00
C ILE A 389 7.78 -12.52 18.69
N MET A 390 7.98 -11.44 17.92
CA MET A 390 7.93 -10.07 18.43
C MET A 390 6.48 -9.59 18.56
N ASP A 391 6.19 -8.93 19.68
CA ASP A 391 4.94 -8.18 19.82
C ASP A 391 4.97 -6.87 19.02
N PHE A 392 3.82 -6.19 18.95
CA PHE A 392 3.68 -4.94 18.19
C PHE A 392 4.64 -3.82 18.66
N SER A 393 4.87 -3.69 19.97
CA SER A 393 5.75 -2.65 20.52
C SER A 393 7.21 -2.93 20.16
N GLN A 394 7.61 -4.20 20.22
CA GLN A 394 8.95 -4.65 19.84
C GLN A 394 9.18 -4.46 18.35
N SER A 395 8.19 -4.82 17.52
CA SER A 395 8.21 -4.62 16.07
C SER A 395 8.39 -3.15 15.70
N GLN A 396 7.66 -2.25 16.36
CA GLN A 396 7.78 -0.81 16.10
C GLN A 396 9.18 -0.26 16.40
N VAL A 397 9.77 -0.66 17.54
CA VAL A 397 11.13 -0.25 17.92
C VAL A 397 12.14 -0.79 16.91
N PHE A 398 12.01 -2.06 16.53
CA PHE A 398 12.89 -2.70 15.54
C PHE A 398 12.90 -1.95 14.20
N CYS A 399 11.73 -1.61 13.67
CA CYS A 399 11.61 -0.88 12.40
C CYS A 399 12.27 0.51 12.47
N GLN A 400 12.10 1.23 13.59
CA GLN A 400 12.75 2.53 13.82
C GLN A 400 14.29 2.41 13.85
N GLU A 401 14.81 1.37 14.51
CA GLU A 401 16.25 1.10 14.56
C GLU A 401 16.82 0.70 13.19
N GLN A 402 16.06 -0.06 12.40
CA GLN A 402 16.43 -0.41 11.03
C GLN A 402 16.52 0.83 10.12
N ASP A 403 15.52 1.72 10.18
CA ASP A 403 15.50 2.97 9.42
C ASP A 403 16.68 3.88 9.80
N LYS A 404 17.00 3.97 11.09
CA LYS A 404 18.16 4.73 11.59
C LYS A 404 19.47 4.18 11.04
N ARG A 405 19.69 2.86 11.17
CA ARG A 405 20.89 2.18 10.62
C ARG A 405 21.01 2.38 9.12
N GLN A 406 19.88 2.39 8.39
CA GLN A 406 19.89 2.64 6.96
C GLN A 406 20.30 4.08 6.61
N THR A 407 19.77 5.06 7.33
CA THR A 407 20.10 6.48 7.15
C THR A 407 21.60 6.73 7.41
N GLU A 408 22.16 6.11 8.45
CA GLU A 408 23.59 6.16 8.75
C GLU A 408 24.44 5.54 7.62
N ARG A 409 24.01 4.43 7.04
CA ARG A 409 24.72 3.78 5.90
C ARG A 409 24.69 4.62 4.63
N ASP A 410 23.57 5.28 4.34
CA ASP A 410 23.42 6.11 3.14
C ASP A 410 24.21 7.44 3.25
N THR A 411 24.45 7.93 4.47
CA THR A 411 25.23 9.16 4.73
C THR A 411 26.73 8.93 4.86
N THR A 412 27.17 7.70 5.12
CA THR A 412 28.60 7.33 5.31
C THR A 412 29.28 6.79 4.05
N LYS A 413 28.58 6.69 2.91
CA LYS A 413 29.21 6.35 1.64
C LYS A 413 30.00 7.56 1.09
N PRO A 414 31.31 7.45 0.87
CA PRO A 414 32.16 8.53 0.33
C PRO A 414 31.86 8.85 -1.13
#